data_AF-A0A8T6I7M9-F1
#
_entry.id   AF-A0A8T6I7M9-F1
#
_cell.length_a   1.000
_cell.length_b   1.000
_cell.length_c   1.000
_cell.angle_alpha   90.00
_cell.angle_beta   90.00
_cell.angle_gamma   90.00
#
_symmetry.space_group_name_H-M   'P 1'
#
loop_
_entity.id
_entity.type
_entity.pdbx_description
1 polymer ?
#
loop_
_entity_poly.entity_id
_entity_poly.type
_entity_poly.pdbx_seq_one_letter_code
_entity_poly.pdbx_strand_id
1 'polypeptide(L)'
;VYIGIENTVTNRLQRWRPVIVFGFGLLHGLGFAGVLTDIGLAPAEFVTGLIAFNVGVELGQLAVIAGCFLVAGLWFRHKEWYRSVVTNPASVLIAAIGAWWFVERTMLA
;
A
#
# COMPACT_ATOMS: atom_id res chain seq x y z
N VAL A 1 0.62 -0.67 -9.53
CA VAL A 1 0.16 -1.15 -10.86
C VAL A 1 0.15 -2.67 -10.95
N TYR A 2 1.32 -3.33 -10.96
CA TYR A 2 1.43 -4.79 -11.13
C TYR A 2 0.51 -5.62 -10.22
N ILE A 3 0.55 -5.40 -8.90
CA ILE A 3 -0.28 -6.13 -7.93
C ILE A 3 -1.80 -5.90 -8.15
N GLY A 4 -2.19 -4.71 -8.60
CA GLY A 4 -3.60 -4.41 -8.92
C GLY A 4 -4.08 -5.21 -10.13
N ILE A 5 -3.24 -5.38 -11.15
CA ILE A 5 -3.54 -6.23 -12.31
C ILE A 5 -3.52 -7.71 -11.90
N GLU A 6 -2.53 -8.14 -11.11
CA GLU A 6 -2.45 -9.53 -10.63
C GLU A 6 -3.71 -9.93 -9.85
N ASN A 7 -4.25 -9.03 -9.03
CA ASN A 7 -5.48 -9.27 -8.26
C ASN A 7 -6.71 -9.56 -9.13
N THR A 8 -6.80 -8.98 -10.33
CA THR A 8 -7.95 -9.20 -11.23
C THR A 8 -7.80 -10.48 -12.03
N VAL A 9 -6.58 -10.79 -12.46
CA VAL A 9 -6.28 -11.95 -13.32
C VAL A 9 -6.21 -13.26 -12.52
N THR A 10 -5.67 -13.21 -11.29
CA THR A 10 -5.40 -14.41 -10.49
C THR A 10 -6.09 -14.36 -9.13
N ASN A 11 -6.60 -15.52 -8.71
CA ASN A 11 -7.24 -15.72 -7.39
C ASN A 11 -6.28 -16.27 -6.32
N ARG A 12 -5.01 -16.51 -6.66
CA ARG A 12 -4.01 -17.13 -5.79
C ARG A 12 -2.89 -16.14 -5.45
N LEU A 13 -2.47 -16.14 -4.19
CA LEU A 13 -1.28 -15.42 -3.76
C LEU A 13 -0.04 -16.07 -4.38
N GLN A 14 0.65 -15.31 -5.21
CA GLN A 14 1.85 -15.75 -5.90
C GLN A 14 3.07 -15.66 -4.98
N ARG A 15 4.03 -16.58 -5.14
CA ARG A 15 5.20 -16.70 -4.25
C ARG A 15 6.11 -15.47 -4.27
N TRP A 16 6.09 -14.68 -5.35
CA TRP A 16 6.89 -13.45 -5.49
C TRP A 16 6.27 -12.23 -4.81
N ARG A 17 4.99 -12.28 -4.42
CA ARG A 17 4.29 -11.12 -3.84
C ARG A 17 4.96 -10.61 -2.56
N PRO A 18 5.40 -11.46 -1.60
CA PRO A 18 6.15 -11.00 -0.45
C PRO A 18 7.45 -10.29 -0.82
N VAL A 19 8.15 -10.76 -1.86
CA VAL A 19 9.40 -10.12 -2.34
C VAL A 19 9.11 -8.72 -2.87
N ILE A 20 8.05 -8.54 -3.66
CA ILE A 20 7.63 -7.24 -4.17
C ILE A 20 7.28 -6.30 -3.01
N VAL A 21 6.41 -6.74 -2.09
CA VAL A 21 5.97 -5.92 -0.95
C VAL A 21 7.15 -5.54 -0.06
N PHE A 22 8.06 -6.47 0.22
CA PHE A 22 9.27 -6.20 1.00
C PHE A 22 10.18 -5.20 0.28
N GLY A 23 10.44 -5.38 -1.02
CA GLY A 23 11.29 -4.47 -1.79
C GLY A 23 10.74 -3.04 -1.85
N PHE A 24 9.45 -2.87 -2.12
CA PHE A 24 8.80 -1.56 -2.10
C PHE A 24 8.76 -0.97 -0.69
N GLY A 25 8.50 -1.78 0.33
CA GLY A 25 8.53 -1.35 1.74
C GLY A 25 9.91 -0.86 2.16
N LEU A 26 10.98 -1.55 1.74
CA LEU A 26 12.36 -1.15 2.01
C LEU A 26 12.71 0.16 1.32
N LEU A 27 12.43 0.28 0.01
CA LEU A 27 12.67 1.52 -0.74
C LEU A 27 11.93 2.71 -0.13
N HIS A 28 10.68 2.50 0.28
CA HIS A 28 9.87 3.52 0.92
C HIS A 28 10.42 3.93 2.29
N GLY A 29 10.76 2.96 3.14
CA GLY A 29 11.33 3.22 4.47
C GLY A 29 12.68 3.93 4.42
N LEU A 30 13.55 3.57 3.46
CA LEU A 30 14.83 4.25 3.24
C LEU A 30 14.65 5.68 2.74
N GLY A 31 13.73 5.90 1.80
CA GLY A 31 13.40 7.25 1.31
C GLY A 31 12.88 8.16 2.43
N PHE A 32 12.05 7.63 3.31
CA PHE A 32 11.56 8.36 4.48
C PHE A 32 12.66 8.67 5.50
N ALA A 33 13.55 7.71 5.78
CA ALA A 33 14.69 7.95 6.67
C ALA A 33 15.60 9.08 6.15
N GLY A 34 15.76 9.20 4.82
CA GLY A 34 16.42 10.33 4.18
C GLY A 34 15.73 11.66 4.51
N VAL A 35 14.41 11.74 4.32
CA VAL A 35 13.62 12.95 4.63
C VAL A 35 13.71 13.34 6.12
N LEU A 36 13.71 12.37 7.05
CA LEU A 36 13.89 12.65 8.49
C LEU A 36 15.25 13.25 8.81
N THR A 37 16.27 12.84 8.07
CA THR A 37 17.62 13.42 8.15
C THR A 37 17.61 14.86 7.64
N ASP A 38 16.94 15.11 6.52
CA ASP A 38 16.85 16.44 5.89
C ASP A 38 16.05 17.46 6.72
N ILE A 39 15.08 17.00 7.53
CA ILE A 39 14.32 17.86 8.47
C ILE A 39 15.19 18.32 9.65
N GLY A 40 16.41 17.77 9.82
CA GLY A 40 17.37 18.23 10.81
C GLY A 40 17.09 17.75 12.23
N LEU A 41 16.43 16.60 12.39
CA LEU A 41 16.24 15.98 13.71
C LEU A 41 17.58 15.74 14.40
N ALA A 42 17.63 16.04 15.70
CA ALA A 42 18.79 15.68 16.51
C ALA A 42 19.01 14.16 16.45
N PRO A 43 20.27 13.67 16.43
CA PRO A 43 20.55 12.23 16.33
C PRO A 43 19.85 11.38 17.40
N ALA A 44 19.62 11.96 18.59
CA ALA A 44 18.90 11.32 19.68
C ALA A 44 17.39 11.11 19.40
N GLU A 45 16.77 12.01 18.62
CA GLU A 45 15.35 11.97 18.29
C GLU A 45 15.07 11.19 17.00
N PHE A 46 16.10 10.93 16.18
CA PHE A 46 15.95 10.26 14.89
C PHE A 46 15.33 8.85 15.03
N VAL A 47 15.87 8.03 15.92
CA VAL A 47 15.38 6.64 16.12
C VAL A 47 13.96 6.65 16.67
N THR A 48 13.68 7.52 17.65
CA THR A 48 12.34 7.67 18.24
C THR A 48 11.33 8.13 17.19
N GLY A 49 11.68 9.14 16.39
CA GLY A 49 10.84 9.66 15.31
C GLY A 49 10.58 8.60 14.22
N LEU A 50 11.61 7.84 13.84
CA LEU A 50 11.48 6.75 12.88
C LEU A 50 10.54 5.66 13.38
N ILE A 51 10.68 5.23 14.65
CA ILE A 51 9.79 4.24 15.26
C ILE A 51 8.36 4.78 15.34
N ALA A 52 8.18 5.99 15.87
CA ALA A 52 6.86 6.60 16.04
C ALA A 52 6.12 6.75 14.71
N PHE A 53 6.82 7.15 13.64
CA PHE A 53 6.25 7.21 12.32
C PHE A 53 5.82 5.83 11.80
N ASN A 54 6.70 4.83 11.86
CA ASN A 54 6.36 3.48 11.37
C ASN A 54 5.17 2.90 12.13
N VAL A 55 5.13 3.06 13.46
CA VAL A 55 3.99 2.66 14.28
C VAL A 55 2.72 3.40 13.86
N GLY A 56 2.80 4.72 13.65
CA GLY A 56 1.67 5.52 13.18
C GLY A 56 1.13 5.06 11.82
N VAL A 57 2.01 4.76 10.88
CA VAL A 57 1.64 4.24 9.55
C VAL A 57 0.98 2.88 9.65
N GLU A 58 1.58 1.95 10.42
CA GLU A 58 1.03 0.61 10.62
C GLU A 58 -0.37 0.67 11.27
N LEU A 59 -0.55 1.52 12.29
CA LEU A 59 -1.85 1.74 12.92
C LEU A 59 -2.88 2.32 11.94
N GLY A 60 -2.48 3.28 11.10
CA GLY A 60 -3.35 3.83 10.06
C GLY A 60 -3.78 2.78 9.04
N GLN A 61 -2.83 1.94 8.59
CA GLN A 61 -3.11 0.85 7.67
C GLN A 61 -4.05 -0.18 8.29
N LEU A 62 -3.80 -0.61 9.53
CA LEU A 62 -4.67 -1.53 10.26
C LEU A 62 -6.07 -0.95 10.47
N ALA A 63 -6.19 0.34 10.79
CA ALA A 63 -7.48 1.02 10.93
C ALA A 63 -8.28 1.02 9.63
N VAL A 64 -7.64 1.32 8.49
CA VAL A 64 -8.28 1.28 7.17
C VAL A 64 -8.71 -0.15 6.80
N ILE A 65 -7.83 -1.14 7.00
CA ILE A 65 -8.15 -2.56 6.74
C ILE A 65 -9.31 -3.01 7.61
N ALA A 66 -9.30 -2.69 8.90
CA ALA A 66 -10.37 -3.01 9.83
C ALA A 66 -11.68 -2.35 9.40
N GLY A 67 -11.66 -1.07 9.04
CA GLY A 67 -12.84 -0.35 8.52
C GLY A 67 -13.43 -1.02 7.29
N CYS A 68 -12.61 -1.30 6.27
CA CYS A 68 -13.04 -2.01 5.06
C CYS A 68 -13.58 -3.42 5.38
N PHE A 69 -12.96 -4.13 6.31
CA PHE A 69 -13.40 -5.45 6.73
C PHE A 69 -14.76 -5.39 7.45
N LEU A 70 -14.96 -4.43 8.35
CA LEU A 70 -16.23 -4.27 9.09
C LEU A 70 -17.38 -3.86 8.16
N VAL A 71 -17.15 -2.94 7.23
CA VAL A 71 -18.18 -2.42 6.33
C VAL A 71 -18.54 -3.41 5.23
N ALA A 72 -17.55 -4.09 4.66
CA ALA A 72 -17.75 -4.89 3.45
C ALA A 72 -17.35 -6.36 3.65
N GLY A 73 -16.21 -6.61 4.28
CA GLY A 73 -15.66 -7.96 4.47
C GLY A 73 -16.56 -8.89 5.29
N LEU A 74 -17.08 -8.44 6.43
CA LEU A 74 -17.91 -9.26 7.32
C LEU A 74 -19.20 -9.74 6.66
N TRP A 75 -19.84 -8.86 5.88
CA TRP A 75 -21.17 -9.07 5.34
C TRP A 75 -21.15 -9.74 3.96
N PHE A 76 -20.17 -9.40 3.13
CA PHE A 76 -20.23 -9.69 1.70
C PHE A 76 -19.08 -10.54 1.17
N ARG A 77 -18.03 -10.85 1.96
CA ARG A 77 -16.84 -11.57 1.45
C ARG A 77 -17.12 -12.93 0.80
N HIS A 78 -18.20 -13.60 1.21
CA HIS A 78 -18.59 -14.92 0.72
C HIS A 78 -19.58 -14.87 -0.45
N LYS A 79 -20.00 -13.67 -0.87
CA LYS A 79 -20.91 -13.50 -2.00
C LYS A 79 -20.12 -13.53 -3.31
N GLU A 80 -20.60 -14.30 -4.28
CA GLU A 80 -19.93 -14.47 -5.58
C GLU A 80 -19.77 -13.14 -6.34
N TRP A 81 -20.71 -12.21 -6.18
CA TRP A 81 -20.66 -10.88 -6.79
C TRP A 81 -19.63 -9.94 -6.16
N TYR A 82 -19.19 -10.20 -4.92
CA TYR A 82 -18.31 -9.30 -4.18
C TYR A 82 -16.99 -9.09 -4.92
N ARG A 83 -16.44 -10.17 -5.50
CA ARG A 83 -15.20 -10.09 -6.26
C ARG A 83 -15.37 -9.26 -7.54
N SER A 84 -16.43 -9.49 -8.31
CA SER A 84 -16.62 -8.84 -9.61
C SER A 84 -17.03 -7.37 -9.49
N VAL A 85 -17.76 -7.01 -8.44
CA VAL A 85 -18.31 -5.64 -8.25
C VAL A 85 -17.44 -4.78 -7.33
N VAL A 86 -16.75 -5.37 -6.35
CA VAL A 86 -15.97 -4.60 -5.36
C VAL A 86 -14.47 -4.80 -5.58
N THR A 87 -13.98 -6.03 -5.46
CA THR A 87 -12.53 -6.29 -5.46
C THR A 87 -11.88 -5.98 -6.80
N ASN A 88 -12.48 -6.42 -7.91
CA ASN A 88 -11.90 -6.23 -9.24
C ASN A 88 -11.90 -4.75 -9.66
N PRO A 89 -13.03 -4.00 -9.59
CA PRO A 89 -13.03 -2.58 -9.94
C PRO A 89 -12.10 -1.76 -9.05
N ALA A 90 -12.07 -2.02 -7.74
CA ALA A 90 -11.13 -1.35 -6.83
C ALA A 90 -9.66 -1.62 -7.22
N SER A 91 -9.32 -2.86 -7.58
CA SER A 91 -7.97 -3.21 -8.02
C SER A 91 -7.58 -2.53 -9.34
N VAL A 92 -8.52 -2.43 -10.30
CA VAL A 92 -8.33 -1.70 -11.56
C VAL A 92 -8.13 -0.22 -11.29
N LEU A 93 -8.94 0.40 -10.43
CA LEU A 93 -8.81 1.82 -10.08
C LEU A 93 -7.46 2.12 -9.43
N ILE A 94 -7.02 1.30 -8.46
CA ILE A 94 -5.69 1.44 -7.85
C ILE A 94 -4.57 1.30 -8.90
N ALA A 95 -4.71 0.34 -9.83
CA ALA A 95 -3.73 0.17 -10.90
C ALA A 95 -3.71 1.37 -11.85
N ALA A 96 -4.88 1.91 -12.22
CA ALA A 96 -5.01 3.07 -13.11
C ALA A 96 -4.44 4.34 -12.48
N ILE A 97 -4.79 4.64 -11.22
CA ILE A 97 -4.23 5.79 -10.48
C ILE A 97 -2.71 5.65 -10.36
N GLY A 98 -2.22 4.46 -10.02
CA GLY A 98 -0.78 4.22 -9.93
C GLY A 98 -0.06 4.37 -11.28
N ALA A 99 -0.69 3.97 -12.39
CA ALA A 99 -0.13 4.12 -13.72
C ALA A 99 -0.11 5.59 -14.17
N TRP A 100 -1.20 6.31 -13.89
CA TRP A 100 -1.28 7.75 -14.11
C TRP A 100 -0.15 8.48 -13.38
N TRP A 101 -0.01 8.24 -12.07
CA TRP A 101 1.05 8.84 -11.26
C TRP A 101 2.46 8.48 -11.68
N PHE A 102 2.66 7.30 -12.28
CA PHE A 102 3.93 6.91 -12.86
C PHE A 102 4.24 7.73 -14.12
N VAL A 103 3.28 7.83 -15.05
CA VAL A 103 3.43 8.62 -16.27
C VAL A 103 3.66 10.09 -15.92
N GLU A 104 2.85 10.63 -15.01
CA GLU A 104 2.99 12.01 -14.52
C GLU A 104 4.41 12.29 -14.03
N ARG A 105 4.99 11.43 -13.19
CA ARG A 105 6.32 11.66 -12.61
C ARG A 105 7.50 11.35 -13.52
N THR A 106 7.31 10.57 -14.58
CA THR A 106 8.41 10.13 -15.46
C THR A 106 8.43 10.81 -16.82
N MET A 107 7.27 11.29 -17.29
CA MET A 107 7.12 11.87 -18.62
C MET A 107 6.61 13.31 -18.60
N LEU A 108 5.92 13.73 -17.53
CA LEU A 108 5.25 15.04 -17.46
C LEU A 108 5.85 15.99 -16.41
N ALA A 109 6.70 15.47 -15.52
CA ALA A 109 7.46 16.22 -14.52
C ALA A 109 8.93 16.31 -14.95
#